data_AF-A0A0Q4G866-F1
#
_entry.id   AF-A0A0Q4G866-F1
#
_cell.length_a   1.000
_cell.length_b   1.000
_cell.length_c   1.000
_cell.angle_alpha   90.00
_cell.angle_beta   90.00
_cell.angle_gamma   90.00
#
_symmetry.space_group_name_H-M   'P 1'
#
loop_
_entity.id
_entity.type
_entity.pdbx_description
1 polymer ?
#
loop_
_entity_poly.entity_id
_entity_poly.type
_entity_poly.pdbx_seq_one_letter_code
_entity_poly.pdbx_strand_id
1 'polypeptide(L)' 'MTQKDRSDLVGQLAAGAAVDRRFPRTGDPEAVRKHLSAMQAEGDMFAAVDDAESDWLSA' A
#
# COMPACT_ATOMS: atom_id res chain seq x y z
N MET A 1 -3.26 -11.00 -11.99
CA MET A 1 -2.84 -9.59 -12.14
C MET A 1 -2.00 -9.23 -10.93
N THR A 2 -0.88 -8.52 -11.10
CA THR A 2 -0.10 -8.02 -9.96
C THR A 2 -0.58 -6.61 -9.63
N GLN A 3 -0.66 -6.24 -8.34
CA GLN A 3 -1.24 -4.95 -7.91
C GLN A 3 -0.57 -3.73 -8.58
N LYS A 4 0.73 -3.81 -8.90
CA LYS A 4 1.50 -2.76 -9.61
C LYS A 4 1.02 -2.44 -11.03
N ASP A 5 0.25 -3.32 -11.66
CA ASP A 5 -0.28 -3.11 -13.01
C ASP A 5 -1.63 -2.36 -12.99
N ARG A 6 -2.16 -2.03 -11.81
CA ARG A 6 -3.35 -1.20 -11.67
C ARG A 6 -3.01 0.27 -11.97
N SER A 7 -3.96 0.97 -12.57
CA SER A 7 -3.84 2.41 -12.88
C SER A 7 -4.42 3.32 -11.78
N ASP A 8 -4.93 2.75 -10.70
CA ASP A 8 -5.48 3.45 -9.54
C ASP A 8 -4.42 3.67 -8.44
N LEU A 9 -4.86 4.24 -7.31
CA LEU A 9 -3.99 4.54 -6.18
C LEU A 9 -3.33 3.29 -5.58
N VAL A 10 -4.01 2.13 -5.60
CA VAL A 10 -3.42 0.85 -5.17
C VAL A 10 -2.24 0.45 -6.05
N GLY A 11 -2.33 0.70 -7.35
CA GLY A 11 -1.20 0.50 -8.27
C GLY A 11 0.00 1.40 -7.98
N GLN A 12 -0.26 2.67 -7.67
CA GLN A 12 0.79 3.62 -7.29
C GLN A 12 1.44 3.24 -5.94
N LEU A 13 0.64 2.83 -4.95
CA LEU A 13 1.11 2.29 -3.69
C LEU A 13 1.99 1.04 -3.90
N ALA A 14 1.55 0.11 -4.75
CA ALA A 14 2.30 -1.11 -5.06
C ALA A 14 3.62 -0.81 -5.80
N ALA A 15 3.64 0.18 -6.69
CA ALA A 15 4.86 0.63 -7.35
C ALA A 15 5.86 1.26 -6.34
N GLY A 16 5.37 2.09 -5.41
CA GLY A 16 6.17 2.66 -4.32
C GLY A 16 6.72 1.58 -3.38
N ALA A 17 5.89 0.63 -2.98
CA ALA A 17 6.27 -0.51 -2.15
C ALA A 17 7.33 -1.40 -2.82
N ALA A 18 7.29 -1.53 -4.14
CA ALA A 18 8.26 -2.34 -4.89
C ALA A 18 9.68 -1.75 -4.83
N VAL A 19 9.81 -0.42 -4.86
CA VAL A 19 11.11 0.27 -4.78
C VAL A 19 11.58 0.49 -3.34
N ASP A 20 10.67 0.46 -2.37
CA ASP A 20 11.01 0.61 -0.97
C ASP A 20 11.53 -0.69 -0.34
N ARG A 21 12.82 -0.68 0.01
CA ARG A 21 13.50 -1.84 0.62
C ARG A 21 13.05 -2.07 2.06
N ARG A 22 12.62 -1.02 2.77
CA ARG A 22 12.13 -1.07 4.16
C ARG A 22 10.65 -1.42 4.23
N PHE A 23 9.97 -1.52 3.08
CA PHE A 23 8.54 -1.86 3.03
C PHE A 23 8.27 -3.19 3.76
N PRO A 24 7.26 -3.24 4.65
CA PRO A 24 6.96 -4.43 5.45
C PRO A 24 6.27 -5.52 4.61
N ARG A 25 7.06 -6.32 3.88
CA ARG A 25 6.55 -7.39 2.98
C ARG A 25 5.85 -8.55 3.69
N THR A 26 6.16 -8.77 4.96
CA THR A 26 5.56 -9.81 5.81
C THR A 26 4.71 -9.21 6.93
N GLY A 27 4.42 -7.91 6.85
CA GLY A 27 3.61 -7.21 7.84
C GLY A 27 2.13 -7.25 7.48
N ASP A 28 1.30 -6.90 8.45
CA ASP A 28 -0.13 -6.68 8.32
C ASP A 28 -0.43 -5.24 7.81
N PRO A 29 -1.68 -4.93 7.43
CA PRO A 29 -2.05 -3.59 6.94
C PRO A 29 -1.70 -2.46 7.91
N GLU A 30 -1.74 -2.69 9.22
CA GLU A 30 -1.35 -1.68 10.22
C GLU A 30 0.16 -1.40 10.15
N ALA A 31 0.99 -2.41 9.91
CA ALA A 31 2.42 -2.23 9.67
C ALA A 31 2.68 -1.37 8.41
N VAL A 32 1.91 -1.57 7.35
CA VAL A 32 1.97 -0.74 6.14
C VAL A 32 1.57 0.71 6.44
N ARG A 33 0.46 0.94 7.17
CA ARG A 33 0.03 2.28 7.59
C ARG A 33 1.08 2.98 8.45
N LYS A 34 1.66 2.29 9.44
CA LYS A 34 2.74 2.84 10.28
C LYS A 34 3.98 3.21 9.46
N HIS A 35 4.34 2.39 8.48
CA HIS A 35 5.46 2.65 7.58
C HIS A 35 5.22 3.89 6.70
N LEU A 36 4.02 4.03 6.13
CA LEU A 36 3.63 5.22 5.37
C LEU A 36 3.63 6.49 6.25
N SER A 37 3.10 6.41 7.47
CA SER A 37 3.16 7.52 8.43
C SER A 37 4.60 7.91 8.78
N ALA A 38 5.49 6.95 8.98
CA ALA A 38 6.90 7.22 9.27
C ALA A 38 7.63 7.88 8.10
N MET A 39 7.19 7.64 6.86
CA MET A 39 7.71 8.30 5.66
C MET A 39 7.03 9.65 5.36
N GLN A 40 6.06 10.07 6.19
CA GLN A 40 5.23 11.24 5.93
C GLN A 40 4.56 11.17 4.55
N ALA A 41 4.05 9.99 4.19
CA ALA A 41 3.34 9.79 2.95
C ALA A 41 2.09 10.69 2.86
N GLU A 42 1.71 11.03 1.63
CA GLU A 42 0.53 11.86 1.36
C GLU A 42 -0.77 11.13 1.75
N GLY A 43 -1.81 11.90 2.10
CA GLY A 43 -3.10 11.37 2.53
C GLY A 43 -3.72 10.35 1.56
N ASP A 44 -3.53 10.56 0.26
CA ASP A 44 -4.03 9.68 -0.80
C ASP A 44 -3.39 8.28 -0.76
N MET A 45 -2.17 8.15 -0.22
CA MET A 45 -1.52 6.84 -0.04
C MET A 45 -2.15 6.03 1.09
N PHE A 46 -2.76 6.68 2.08
CA PHE A 46 -3.51 5.97 3.13
C PHE A 46 -4.83 5.45 2.58
N ALA A 47 -5.52 6.22 1.75
CA ALA A 47 -6.71 5.77 1.04
C ALA A 47 -6.42 4.53 0.17
N ALA A 48 -5.25 4.50 -0.50
CA ALA A 48 -4.81 3.32 -1.25
C ALA A 48 -4.64 2.06 -0.38
N VAL A 49 -4.22 2.21 0.88
CA VAL A 49 -4.11 1.08 1.81
C VAL A 49 -5.48 0.59 2.25
N ASP A 50 -6.41 1.50 2.53
CA ASP A 50 -7.78 1.17 2.94
C ASP A 50 -8.55 0.45 1.81
N ASP A 51 -8.38 0.92 0.57
CA ASP A 51 -8.95 0.27 -0.63
C ASP A 51 -8.33 -1.12 -0.85
N ALA A 52 -7.01 -1.25 -0.74
CA ALA A 52 -6.32 -2.53 -0.87
C ALA A 52 -6.72 -3.53 0.23
N GLU A 53 -6.93 -3.06 1.45
CA GLU A 53 -7.42 -3.87 2.58
C GLU A 53 -8.87 -4.35 2.33
N SER A 54 -9.74 -3.45 1.86
CA SER A 54 -11.12 -3.79 1.52
C SER A 54 -11.21 -4.83 0.39
N ASP A 55 -10.40 -4.67 -0.65
CA ASP A 55 -10.27 -5.65 -1.75
C ASP A 55 -9.80 -7.02 -1.22
N TRP A 56 -8.84 -7.04 -0.29
CA TRP A 56 -8.30 -8.28 0.28
C TRP A 56 -9.32 -9.01 1.16
N LEU A 57 -10.07 -8.28 2.00
CA LEU A 57 -11.11 -8.86 2.85
C LEU A 57 -12.32 -9.38 2.04
N SER A 58 -12.48 -8.90 0.82
CA SER A 58 -13.59 -9.27 -0.08
C SER A 58 -13.22 -10.37 -1.10
N ALA A 59 -11.96 -10.82 -1.12
CA ALA A 59 -11.42 -11.83 -2.04
C ALA A 59 -11.39 -13.23 -1.43
#